data_AF-A0A2N9LFV9-F1
#
_entry.id   AF-A0A2N9LFV9-F1
#
_cell.length_a   1.000
_cell.length_b   1.000
_cell.length_c   1.000
_cell.angle_alpha   90.00
_cell.angle_beta   90.00
_cell.angle_gamma   90.00
#
_symmetry.space_group_name_H-M   'P 1'
#
loop_
_entity.id
_entity.type
_entity.pdbx_description
1 polymer ?
#
loop_
_entity_poly.entity_id
_entity_poly.type
_entity_poly.pdbx_seq_one_letter_code
_entity_poly.pdbx_strand_id
1 'polypeptide(L)'
;MEHLPQLLRPAHLLIFFWFFVFGFAVNIVLVFLLYTDFTRIPRGFRKLEPSLVWLLLIPCFNVVWNFFVFPRMSESFKAYFDSIGDTSVGNCGRDLGLGYASVQQLL
;
A
#
# COMPACT_ATOMS: atom_id res chain seq x y z
N MET A 1 11.20 -6.82 44.13
CA MET A 1 11.43 -6.65 42.67
C MET A 1 10.11 -6.92 41.92
N GLU A 2 9.01 -6.23 42.25
CA GLU A 2 7.65 -6.64 41.82
C GLU A 2 6.82 -5.55 41.15
N HIS A 3 7.35 -4.33 40.99
CA HIS A 3 6.67 -3.23 40.31
C HIS A 3 7.17 -3.06 38.87
N LEU A 4 7.48 -4.17 38.20
CA LEU A 4 7.69 -4.14 36.75
C LEU A 4 6.41 -3.51 36.16
N PRO A 5 6.50 -2.40 35.40
CA PRO A 5 5.32 -1.74 34.87
C PRO A 5 4.53 -2.78 34.08
N GLN A 6 3.20 -2.79 34.24
CA GLN A 6 2.32 -3.81 33.66
C GLN A 6 2.57 -4.03 32.14
N LEU A 7 3.11 -3.01 31.46
CA LEU A 7 3.56 -3.00 30.07
C LEU A 7 4.68 -4.01 29.72
N LEU A 8 5.57 -4.37 30.65
CA LEU A 8 6.76 -5.20 30.41
C LEU A 8 6.53 -6.70 30.68
N ARG A 9 5.29 -7.14 30.91
CA ARG A 9 5.00 -8.58 31.00
C ARG A 9 5.27 -9.24 29.65
N PRO A 10 5.93 -10.42 29.62
CA PRO A 10 6.26 -11.12 28.36
C PRO A 10 5.03 -11.40 27.50
N ALA A 11 3.85 -11.59 28.11
CA ALA A 11 2.60 -11.76 27.39
C ALA A 11 2.23 -10.56 26.48
N HIS A 12 2.44 -9.31 26.93
CA HIS A 12 2.13 -8.14 26.11
C HIS A 12 3.12 -8.01 24.94
N LEU A 13 4.41 -8.30 25.18
CA LEU A 13 5.44 -8.28 24.13
C LEU A 13 5.14 -9.31 23.02
N LEU A 14 4.68 -10.51 23.38
CA LEU A 14 4.28 -11.53 22.41
C LEU A 14 3.05 -11.10 21.58
N ILE A 15 2.06 -10.46 22.22
CA ILE A 15 0.88 -9.94 21.53
C ILE A 15 1.26 -8.83 20.54
N PHE A 16 2.04 -7.84 20.98
CA PHE A 16 2.52 -6.77 20.11
C PHE A 16 3.34 -7.30 18.94
N PHE A 17 4.23 -8.26 19.20
CA PHE A 17 5.01 -8.92 18.16
C PHE A 17 4.11 -9.62 17.14
N TRP A 18 3.07 -10.32 17.59
CA TRP A 18 2.14 -11.01 16.70
C TRP A 18 1.36 -10.03 15.81
N PHE A 19 0.82 -8.95 16.39
CA PHE A 19 0.14 -7.90 15.63
C PHE A 19 1.07 -7.24 14.60
N PHE A 20 2.32 -7.00 14.98
CA PHE A 20 3.32 -6.44 14.07
C PHE A 20 3.60 -7.38 12.89
N VAL A 21 3.84 -8.67 13.15
CA VAL A 21 4.07 -9.68 12.10
C VAL A 21 2.85 -9.80 11.18
N PHE A 22 1.64 -9.80 11.75
CA PHE A 22 0.41 -9.87 10.97
C PHE A 22 0.22 -8.65 10.07
N GLY A 23 0.40 -7.43 10.61
CA GLY A 23 0.34 -6.20 9.83
C GLY A 23 1.37 -6.17 8.70
N PHE A 24 2.59 -6.64 8.98
CA PHE A 24 3.64 -6.75 7.99
C PHE A 24 3.31 -7.77 6.88
N ALA A 25 2.73 -8.92 7.24
CA ALA A 25 2.30 -9.93 6.26
C ALA A 25 1.21 -9.40 5.32
N VAL A 26 0.21 -8.68 5.86
CA VAL A 26 -0.82 -8.01 5.05
C VAL A 26 -0.20 -7.00 4.09
N ASN A 27 0.76 -6.20 4.56
CA ASN A 27 1.45 -5.21 3.73
C ASN A 27 2.19 -5.86 2.55
N ILE A 28 2.87 -6.99 2.78
CA ILE A 28 3.53 -7.76 1.71
C ILE A 28 2.52 -8.20 0.63
N VAL A 29 1.36 -8.72 1.04
CA VAL A 29 0.32 -9.14 0.10
C VAL A 29 -0.19 -7.97 -0.74
N LEU A 30 -0.39 -6.79 -0.11
CA LEU A 30 -0.82 -5.58 -0.82
C LEU A 30 0.23 -5.09 -1.83
N VAL A 31 1.51 -5.05 -1.45
CA VAL A 31 2.61 -4.69 -2.35
C VAL A 31 2.69 -5.67 -3.54
N PHE A 32 2.51 -6.97 -3.28
CA PHE A 32 2.50 -7.98 -4.32
C PHE A 32 1.32 -7.80 -5.29
N LEU A 33 0.13 -7.47 -4.78
CA LEU A 33 -1.04 -7.19 -5.61
C LEU A 33 -0.82 -5.96 -6.51
N LEU A 34 -0.33 -4.86 -5.93
CA LEU A 34 0.02 -3.64 -6.67
C LEU A 34 1.09 -3.90 -7.73
N TYR A 35 2.13 -4.67 -7.39
CA TYR A 35 3.15 -5.07 -8.36
C TYR A 35 2.53 -5.83 -9.54
N THR A 36 1.67 -6.81 -9.24
CA THR A 36 0.98 -7.61 -10.25
C THR A 36 0.11 -6.73 -11.15
N ASP A 37 -0.65 -5.82 -10.58
CA ASP A 37 -1.52 -4.91 -11.34
C ASP A 37 -0.71 -3.99 -12.26
N PHE A 38 0.37 -3.38 -11.77
CA PHE A 38 1.25 -2.56 -12.60
C PHE A 38 1.90 -3.35 -13.75
N THR A 39 2.21 -4.63 -13.54
CA THR A 39 2.78 -5.48 -14.61
C THR A 39 1.76 -5.81 -15.71
N ARG A 40 0.47 -5.84 -15.38
CA ARG A 40 -0.62 -6.10 -16.34
C ARG A 40 -0.89 -4.91 -17.26
N ILE A 41 -0.66 -3.67 -16.80
CA ILE A 41 -0.84 -2.47 -17.62
C ILE A 41 0.24 -2.44 -18.72
N PRO A 42 -0.08 -2.12 -19.99
CA PRO A 42 0.92 -1.96 -21.04
C PRO A 42 1.93 -0.86 -20.72
N ARG A 43 3.21 -1.06 -21.06
CA ARG A 43 4.32 -0.16 -20.65
C ARG A 43 4.09 1.32 -20.99
N GLY A 44 3.46 1.61 -22.13
CA GLY A 44 3.20 3.00 -22.57
C GLY A 44 2.22 3.78 -21.69
N PHE A 45 1.40 3.10 -20.90
CA PHE A 45 0.41 3.74 -20.02
C PHE A 45 0.85 3.76 -18.54
N ARG A 46 1.95 3.10 -18.19
CA ARG A 46 2.45 3.05 -16.81
C ARG A 46 3.03 4.41 -16.42
N LYS A 47 2.46 5.01 -15.38
CA LYS A 47 2.97 6.24 -14.74
C LYS A 47 4.03 5.97 -13.67
N LEU A 48 4.21 4.71 -13.30
CA LEU A 48 5.20 4.24 -12.34
C LEU A 48 5.75 2.88 -12.79
N GLU A 49 7.05 2.65 -12.58
CA GLU A 49 7.61 1.32 -12.79
C GLU A 49 7.13 0.34 -11.69
N PRO A 50 6.76 -0.90 -12.05
CA PRO A 50 6.28 -1.88 -11.07
C PRO A 50 7.28 -2.16 -9.94
N SER A 51 8.59 -2.12 -10.24
CA SER A 51 9.67 -2.32 -9.28
C SER A 51 9.67 -1.28 -8.15
N LEU A 52 9.17 -0.07 -8.39
CA LEU A 52 9.14 1.00 -7.40
C LEU A 52 8.08 0.78 -6.32
N VAL A 53 7.12 -0.12 -6.54
CA VAL A 53 6.09 -0.49 -5.55
C VAL A 53 6.75 -1.16 -4.33
N TRP A 54 7.84 -1.90 -4.51
CA TRP A 54 8.54 -2.57 -3.42
C TRP A 54 9.12 -1.62 -2.36
N LEU A 55 9.32 -0.34 -2.72
CA LEU A 55 9.76 0.67 -1.77
C LEU A 55 8.71 0.92 -0.66
N LEU A 56 7.45 0.52 -0.87
CA LEU A 56 6.43 0.51 0.17
C LEU A 56 6.75 -0.44 1.33
N LEU A 57 7.61 -1.44 1.17
CA LEU A 57 8.00 -2.31 2.30
C LEU A 57 8.92 -1.61 3.31
N ILE A 58 9.53 -0.48 2.93
CA ILE A 58 10.47 0.26 3.78
C ILE A 58 9.64 1.21 4.66
N PRO A 59 9.62 1.07 6.00
CA PRO A 59 8.69 1.79 6.88
C PRO A 59 8.71 3.31 6.72
N CYS A 60 9.89 3.93 6.72
CA CYS A 60 10.01 5.39 6.59
C CYS A 60 9.61 5.90 5.19
N PHE A 61 9.82 5.08 4.16
CA PHE A 61 9.49 5.44 2.79
C PHE A 61 8.01 5.22 2.48
N ASN A 62 7.41 4.18 3.09
CA ASN A 62 6.01 3.82 2.95
C ASN A 62 5.07 5.02 3.20
N VAL A 63 5.31 5.79 4.25
CA VAL A 63 4.48 6.95 4.65
C VAL A 63 4.26 7.92 3.49
N VAL A 64 5.35 8.34 2.83
CA VAL A 64 5.28 9.30 1.73
C VAL A 64 4.94 8.59 0.41
N TRP A 65 5.48 7.40 0.20
CA TRP A 65 5.40 6.70 -1.08
C TRP A 65 4.01 6.14 -1.39
N ASN A 66 3.19 5.82 -0.39
CA ASN A 66 1.78 5.47 -0.60
C ASN A 66 1.04 6.56 -1.39
N PHE A 67 1.24 7.84 -1.05
CA PHE A 67 0.63 8.96 -1.77
C PHE A 67 1.13 9.13 -3.20
N PHE A 68 2.24 8.50 -3.56
CA PHE A 68 2.76 8.50 -4.92
C PHE A 68 2.36 7.27 -5.71
N VAL A 69 2.28 6.10 -5.08
CA VAL A 69 1.98 4.83 -5.75
C VAL A 69 0.50 4.72 -6.08
N PHE A 70 -0.39 4.96 -5.11
CA PHE A 70 -1.84 4.78 -5.33
C PHE A 70 -2.41 5.71 -6.41
N PRO A 71 -2.13 7.03 -6.40
CA PRO A 71 -2.62 7.91 -7.47
C PRO A 71 -2.05 7.55 -8.84
N ARG A 72 -0.75 7.22 -8.92
CA ARG A 72 -0.12 6.83 -10.19
C ARG A 72 -0.66 5.51 -10.73
N MET A 73 -1.07 4.58 -9.86
CA MET A 73 -1.75 3.36 -10.27
C MET A 73 -3.07 3.70 -10.97
N SER A 74 -3.93 4.47 -10.31
CA SER A 74 -5.21 4.90 -10.87
C SER A 74 -5.04 5.69 -12.17
N GLU A 75 -4.05 6.58 -12.25
CA GLU A 75 -3.71 7.32 -13.47
C GLU A 75 -3.22 6.41 -14.60
N SER A 76 -2.51 5.32 -14.29
CA SER A 76 -2.04 4.35 -15.28
C SER A 76 -3.20 3.55 -15.87
N PHE A 77 -4.13 3.11 -15.02
CA PHE A 77 -5.37 2.48 -15.48
C PHE A 77 -6.23 3.45 -16.27
N LYS A 78 -6.39 4.68 -15.79
CA LYS A 78 -7.19 5.71 -16.46
C LYS A 78 -6.65 6.01 -17.86
N ALA A 79 -5.33 6.18 -17.99
CA ALA A 79 -4.69 6.39 -19.28
C ALA A 79 -4.91 5.21 -20.26
N TYR A 80 -4.91 3.97 -19.75
CA TYR A 80 -5.21 2.79 -20.57
C TYR A 80 -6.69 2.74 -21.00
N PHE A 81 -7.62 2.92 -20.08
CA PHE A 81 -9.06 2.89 -20.40
C PHE A 81 -9.48 4.04 -21.32
N ASP A 82 -8.92 5.24 -21.11
CA ASP A 82 -9.14 6.37 -22.01
C ASP A 82 -8.64 6.08 -23.43
N SER A 83 -7.54 5.33 -23.57
CA SER A 83 -7.00 4.95 -24.89
C SER A 83 -7.90 4.00 -25.68
N ILE A 84 -8.75 3.22 -24.99
CA ILE A 84 -9.73 2.32 -25.62
C ILE A 84 -11.14 2.93 -25.64
N GLY A 85 -11.29 4.19 -25.20
CA GLY A 85 -12.55 4.92 -25.19
C GLY A 85 -13.53 4.51 -24.08
N ASP A 86 -13.06 3.76 -23.07
CA ASP A 86 -13.91 3.32 -21.95
C ASP A 86 -13.98 4.39 -20.86
N THR A 87 -15.12 5.06 -20.77
CA THR A 87 -15.40 6.09 -19.77
C THR A 87 -16.20 5.57 -18.56
N SER A 88 -16.60 4.29 -18.56
CA SER A 88 -17.39 3.68 -17.48
C SER A 88 -16.59 3.47 -16.19
N VAL A 89 -15.26 3.50 -16.27
CA VAL A 89 -14.32 3.18 -15.18
C VAL A 89 -14.12 4.31 -14.15
N GLY A 90 -14.78 5.47 -14.32
CA GLY A 90 -14.69 6.60 -13.40
C GLY A 90 -13.25 7.10 -13.20
N ASN A 91 -12.84 7.25 -11.92
CA ASN A 91 -11.49 7.69 -11.51
C ASN A 91 -10.52 6.52 -11.24
N CYS A 92 -10.87 5.28 -11.63
CA CYS A 92 -10.07 4.08 -11.41
C CYS A 92 -9.60 3.90 -9.94
N GLY A 93 -10.48 4.23 -8.98
CA GLY A 93 -10.23 4.02 -7.55
C GLY A 93 -9.25 5.02 -6.91
N ARG A 94 -8.97 6.15 -7.57
CA ARG A 94 -8.04 7.17 -7.05
C ARG A 94 -8.37 7.62 -5.63
N ASP A 95 -9.63 7.92 -5.37
CA ASP A 95 -10.07 8.43 -4.06
C ASP A 95 -9.99 7.34 -2.98
N LEU A 96 -10.25 6.08 -3.34
CA LEU A 96 -10.08 4.94 -2.44
C LEU A 96 -8.60 4.73 -2.09
N GLY A 97 -7.71 4.86 -3.07
CA GLY A 97 -6.27 4.75 -2.85
C GLY A 97 -5.73 5.86 -1.95
N LEU A 98 -6.22 7.09 -2.10
CA LEU A 98 -5.89 8.22 -1.21
C LEU A 98 -6.45 8.03 0.20
N GLY A 99 -7.68 7.54 0.32
CA GLY A 99 -8.29 7.19 1.62
C GLY A 99 -7.49 6.11 2.34
N TYR A 100 -7.11 5.03 1.64
CA TYR A 100 -6.28 3.97 2.19
C TYR A 100 -4.92 4.50 2.66
N ALA A 101 -4.23 5.29 1.83
CA ALA A 101 -2.95 5.90 2.21
C ALA A 101 -3.08 6.71 3.51
N SER A 102 -4.18 7.44 3.68
CA SER A 102 -4.44 8.27 4.86
C SER A 102 -4.73 7.43 6.11
N VAL A 103 -5.56 6.38 5.99
CA VAL A 103 -5.90 5.49 7.12
C VAL A 103 -4.69 4.69 7.58
N GLN A 104 -3.89 4.19 6.65
CA GLN A 104 -2.67 3.42 6.93
C GLN A 104 -1.64 4.23 7.76
N GLN A 105 -1.71 5.56 7.75
CA GLN A 105 -0.82 6.44 8.52
C GLN A 105 -1.37 6.80 9.91
N LEU A 106 -2.67 6.58 10.15
CA LEU A 106 -3.33 6.87 11.42
C LEU A 106 -3.39 5.63 12.34
N LEU A 107 -3.13 4.43 11.80
CA LEU A 107 -3.04 3.15 12.51
C LEU A 107 -1.59 2.83 12.86
#